data_AF-A0A2P7TU92-F1
#
_entry.id   AF-A0A2P7TU92-F1
#
_cell.length_a   1.000
_cell.length_b   1.000
_cell.length_c   1.000
_cell.angle_alpha   90.00
_cell.angle_beta   90.00
_cell.angle_gamma   90.00
#
_symmetry.space_group_name_H-M   'P 1'
#
loop_
_entity.id
_entity.type
_entity.pdbx_description
1 polymer ?
#
loop_
_entity_poly.entity_id
_entity_poly.type
_entity_poly.pdbx_seq_one_letter_code
_entity_poly.pdbx_strand_id
1 'polypeptide(L)'
;MSNPIFSQTYNYFFMETYFFLPQLQEQFNKVSAQSAAHARFVQNYLSGNALSKVADALDWKLSQTMIDEQEHSCFLSEPPVCYDVCVLPVWMHRAAEWFQDKYGGYMLLCSRIIKEHPAFTSDGCKVLVTVVYGLAGTHSWTTIGIISPQNSPYNNSSVIPKDLLSAQERRLLGI
;
A
#
# COMPACT_ATOMS: atom_id res chain seq x y z
N MET A 1 -45.51 -14.87 19.22
CA MET A 1 -45.41 -13.42 19.00
C MET A 1 -43.98 -13.14 18.58
N SER A 2 -43.81 -12.94 17.27
CA SER A 2 -42.53 -12.97 16.57
C SER A 2 -41.97 -11.55 16.50
N ASN A 3 -40.77 -11.33 17.03
CA ASN A 3 -40.09 -10.05 16.91
C ASN A 3 -39.44 -9.93 15.52
N PRO A 4 -39.54 -8.77 14.87
CA PRO A 4 -39.16 -8.62 13.47
C PRO A 4 -37.64 -8.63 13.32
N ILE A 5 -37.22 -9.34 12.28
CA ILE A 5 -35.86 -9.45 11.77
C ILE A 5 -35.38 -8.05 11.37
N PHE A 6 -34.25 -7.61 11.93
CA PHE A 6 -33.49 -6.47 11.44
C PHE A 6 -33.00 -6.76 10.02
N SER A 7 -33.76 -6.37 9.00
CA SER A 7 -33.23 -6.19 7.65
C SER A 7 -32.83 -4.73 7.47
N GLN A 8 -31.66 -4.35 7.98
CA GLN A 8 -30.97 -3.19 7.42
C GLN A 8 -30.21 -3.69 6.20
N THR A 9 -30.91 -3.65 5.08
CA THR A 9 -30.35 -3.80 3.75
C THR A 9 -29.27 -2.73 3.60
N TYR A 10 -28.00 -3.13 3.65
CA TYR A 10 -26.90 -2.28 3.23
C TYR A 10 -27.14 -1.94 1.76
N ASN A 11 -27.62 -0.72 1.52
CA ASN A 11 -27.59 -0.11 0.21
C ASN A 11 -26.12 0.00 -0.19
N TYR A 12 -25.61 -1.01 -0.89
CA TYR A 12 -24.36 -0.93 -1.64
C TYR A 12 -24.59 0.11 -2.73
N PHE A 13 -24.32 1.37 -2.36
CA PHE A 13 -24.12 2.46 -3.30
C PHE A 13 -23.13 1.96 -4.35
N PHE A 14 -23.48 2.17 -5.61
CA PHE A 14 -22.50 2.21 -6.71
C PHE A 14 -21.39 3.17 -6.27
N MET A 15 -20.29 2.64 -5.74
CA MET A 15 -19.10 3.45 -5.54
C MET A 15 -18.63 3.84 -6.93
N GLU A 16 -18.47 5.15 -7.14
CA GLU A 16 -17.75 5.67 -8.30
C GLU A 16 -16.45 4.87 -8.42
N THR A 17 -16.26 4.24 -9.59
CA THR A 17 -15.10 3.43 -9.88
C THR A 17 -13.86 4.24 -9.49
N TYR A 18 -13.13 3.77 -8.48
CA TYR A 18 -11.91 4.37 -7.93
C TYR A 18 -12.02 5.71 -7.15
N PHE A 19 -12.92 5.82 -6.17
CA PHE A 19 -12.93 6.97 -5.24
C PHE A 19 -11.58 7.23 -4.50
N PHE A 20 -10.67 6.25 -4.47
CA PHE A 20 -9.32 6.36 -3.90
C PHE A 20 -8.27 6.95 -4.86
N LEU A 21 -8.56 7.08 -6.17
CA LEU A 21 -7.60 7.60 -7.15
C LEU A 21 -7.07 8.99 -6.78
N PRO A 22 -7.89 9.96 -6.33
CA PRO A 22 -7.38 11.27 -5.91
C PRO A 22 -6.35 11.16 -4.79
N GLN A 23 -6.57 10.29 -3.80
CA GLN A 23 -5.64 10.08 -2.68
C GLN A 23 -4.33 9.43 -3.16
N LEU A 24 -4.42 8.42 -4.04
CA LEU A 24 -3.24 7.77 -4.61
C LEU A 24 -2.41 8.76 -5.45
N GLN A 25 -3.06 9.59 -6.26
CA GLN A 25 -2.41 10.59 -7.09
C GLN A 25 -1.78 11.71 -6.25
N GLU A 26 -2.43 12.10 -5.14
CA GLU A 26 -1.83 13.02 -4.16
C GLU A 26 -0.52 12.45 -3.57
N GLN A 27 -0.49 11.16 -3.23
CA GLN A 27 0.74 10.51 -2.74
C GLN A 27 1.84 10.48 -3.79
N PHE A 28 1.51 10.18 -5.05
CA PHE A 28 2.48 10.24 -6.16
C PHE A 28 3.02 11.64 -6.40
N ASN A 29 2.18 12.67 -6.26
CA ASN A 29 2.62 14.06 -6.35
C ASN A 29 3.55 14.44 -5.19
N LYS A 30 3.25 14.01 -3.96
CA LYS A 30 4.12 14.21 -2.79
C LYS A 30 5.48 13.57 -2.98
N VAL A 31 5.54 12.35 -3.50
CA VAL A 31 6.80 11.67 -3.79
C VAL A 31 7.56 12.37 -4.92
N SER A 32 6.88 12.70 -6.02
CA SER A 32 7.51 13.40 -7.16
C SER A 32 8.17 14.71 -6.76
N ALA A 33 7.58 15.44 -5.80
CA ALA A 33 8.09 16.71 -5.31
C ALA A 33 9.38 16.61 -4.47
N GLN A 34 9.80 15.41 -4.02
CA GLN A 34 10.96 15.26 -3.14
C GLN A 34 12.29 15.48 -3.85
N SER A 35 12.44 15.01 -5.10
CA SER A 35 13.64 15.25 -5.91
C SER A 35 13.42 14.89 -7.38
N ALA A 36 14.34 15.30 -8.26
CA ALA A 36 14.33 14.90 -9.67
C ALA A 36 14.49 13.37 -9.88
N ALA A 37 15.07 12.65 -8.92
CA ALA A 37 15.12 11.18 -8.97
C ALA A 37 13.74 10.57 -8.68
N HIS A 38 13.01 11.09 -7.69
CA HIS A 38 11.65 10.65 -7.38
C HIS A 38 10.66 10.99 -8.49
N ALA A 39 10.72 12.21 -9.04
CA ALA A 39 9.87 12.60 -10.16
C ALA A 39 10.03 11.65 -11.36
N ARG A 40 11.28 11.32 -11.73
CA ARG A 40 11.57 10.34 -12.80
C ARG A 40 11.06 8.94 -12.45
N PHE A 41 11.22 8.51 -11.20
CA PHE A 41 10.71 7.22 -10.75
C PHE A 41 9.19 7.14 -10.88
N VAL A 42 8.46 8.15 -10.38
CA VAL A 42 7.00 8.22 -10.47
C VAL A 42 6.54 8.25 -11.93
N GLN A 43 7.17 9.07 -12.76
CA GLN A 43 6.84 9.13 -14.18
C GLN A 43 7.00 7.77 -14.87
N ASN A 44 8.08 7.05 -14.58
CA ASN A 44 8.39 5.79 -15.27
C ASN A 44 7.60 4.59 -14.73
N TYR A 45 7.29 4.57 -13.43
CA TYR A 45 6.79 3.35 -12.76
C TYR A 45 5.52 3.55 -11.92
N LEU A 46 5.04 4.78 -11.73
CA LEU A 46 3.81 5.04 -10.94
C LEU A 46 2.81 5.89 -11.72
N SER A 47 2.89 5.89 -13.05
CA SER A 47 2.02 6.65 -13.93
C SER A 47 1.42 5.78 -15.04
N GLY A 48 0.42 6.31 -15.73
CA GLY A 48 -0.20 5.66 -16.89
C GLY A 48 -0.70 4.24 -16.58
N ASN A 49 -0.20 3.26 -17.35
CA ASN A 49 -0.62 1.87 -17.24
C ASN A 49 -0.34 1.24 -15.86
N ALA A 50 0.78 1.59 -15.23
CA ALA A 50 1.11 1.07 -13.90
C ALA A 50 0.10 1.56 -12.85
N LEU A 51 -0.27 2.84 -12.90
CA LEU A 51 -1.30 3.41 -12.03
C LEU A 51 -2.65 2.71 -12.24
N SER A 52 -3.05 2.45 -13.50
CA SER A 52 -4.30 1.73 -13.79
C SER A 52 -4.31 0.35 -13.15
N LYS A 53 -3.23 -0.43 -13.29
CA LYS A 53 -3.14 -1.78 -12.71
C LYS A 53 -3.17 -1.78 -11.19
N VAL A 54 -2.47 -0.82 -10.57
CA VAL A 54 -2.52 -0.64 -9.12
C VAL A 54 -3.92 -0.25 -8.68
N ALA A 55 -4.60 0.62 -9.43
CA ALA A 55 -5.97 1.01 -9.12
C ALA A 55 -6.95 -0.16 -9.25
N ASP A 56 -6.84 -0.98 -10.30
CA ASP A 56 -7.68 -2.18 -10.48
C ASP A 56 -7.47 -3.20 -9.35
N ALA A 57 -6.20 -3.44 -9.00
CA ALA A 57 -5.87 -4.31 -7.88
C ALA A 57 -6.42 -3.76 -6.55
N LEU A 58 -6.30 -2.45 -6.34
CA LEU A 58 -6.78 -1.80 -5.13
C LEU A 58 -8.31 -1.85 -5.01
N ASP A 59 -9.04 -1.62 -6.11
CA ASP A 59 -10.51 -1.71 -6.15
C ASP A 59 -11.00 -3.13 -5.82
N TRP A 60 -10.34 -4.14 -6.41
CA TRP A 60 -10.64 -5.53 -6.13
C TRP A 60 -10.39 -5.88 -4.67
N LYS A 61 -9.21 -5.51 -4.13
CA LYS A 61 -8.85 -5.80 -2.73
C LYS A 61 -9.73 -5.06 -1.74
N LEU A 62 -10.08 -3.83 -2.05
CA LEU A 62 -10.98 -3.04 -1.24
C LEU A 62 -12.37 -3.68 -1.17
N SER A 63 -12.88 -4.17 -2.30
CA SER A 63 -14.14 -4.91 -2.33
C SER A 63 -14.11 -6.14 -1.43
N GLN A 64 -12.98 -6.86 -1.36
CA GLN A 64 -12.81 -7.99 -0.45
C GLN A 64 -12.79 -7.54 1.02
N THR A 65 -11.99 -6.52 1.36
CA THR A 65 -11.94 -5.98 2.73
C THR A 65 -13.28 -5.42 3.21
N MET A 66 -14.09 -4.81 2.34
CA MET A 66 -15.43 -4.34 2.70
C MET A 66 -16.43 -5.48 3.00
N ILE A 67 -16.15 -6.71 2.54
CA ILE A 67 -17.02 -7.87 2.77
C ILE A 67 -16.72 -8.54 4.11
N ASP A 68 -15.43 -8.75 4.43
CA ASP A 68 -15.01 -9.55 5.58
C ASP A 68 -14.27 -8.78 6.67
N GLU A 69 -14.06 -7.48 6.47
CA GLU A 69 -13.31 -6.60 7.36
C GLU A 69 -11.90 -7.13 7.68
N GLN A 70 -11.30 -7.88 6.75
CA GLN A 70 -9.93 -8.37 6.84
C GLN A 70 -8.98 -7.62 5.91
N GLU A 71 -7.70 -7.72 6.21
CA GLU A 71 -6.67 -7.27 5.27
C GLU A 71 -6.64 -8.18 4.04
N HIS A 72 -6.57 -7.55 2.87
CA HIS A 72 -6.33 -8.22 1.61
C HIS A 72 -5.20 -7.52 0.88
N SER A 73 -4.25 -8.31 0.39
CA SER A 73 -3.11 -7.86 -0.40
C SER A 73 -2.93 -8.67 -1.68
N CYS A 74 -2.17 -8.11 -2.61
CA CYS A 74 -1.62 -8.82 -3.75
C CYS A 74 -0.34 -8.15 -4.27
N PHE A 75 0.46 -8.94 -4.97
CA PHE A 75 1.64 -8.47 -5.67
C PHE A 75 1.36 -8.30 -7.17
N LEU A 76 1.82 -7.19 -7.73
CA LEU A 76 1.94 -6.98 -9.18
C LEU A 76 3.43 -6.86 -9.50
N SER A 77 3.93 -7.62 -10.48
CA SER A 77 5.36 -7.59 -10.80
C SER A 77 5.58 -7.11 -12.23
N GLU A 78 6.26 -5.97 -12.36
CA GLU A 78 6.69 -5.39 -13.63
C GLU A 78 8.12 -4.90 -13.48
N PRO A 79 9.12 -5.75 -13.81
CA PRO A 79 10.52 -5.41 -13.61
C PRO A 79 10.84 -4.03 -14.20
N PRO A 80 11.48 -3.14 -13.42
CA PRO A 80 12.22 -3.42 -12.19
C PRO A 80 11.40 -3.28 -10.88
N VAL A 81 10.08 -3.12 -10.93
CA VAL A 81 9.24 -2.82 -9.76
C VAL A 81 8.30 -3.98 -9.42
N CYS A 82 8.26 -4.33 -8.14
CA CYS A 82 7.21 -5.16 -7.56
C CYS A 82 6.31 -4.25 -6.72
N TYR A 83 5.01 -4.21 -7.01
CA TYR A 83 4.01 -3.48 -6.25
C TYR A 83 3.36 -4.43 -5.26
N ASP A 84 3.41 -4.10 -3.98
CA ASP A 84 2.61 -4.69 -2.92
C ASP A 84 1.39 -3.77 -2.69
N VAL A 85 0.22 -4.21 -3.15
CA VAL A 85 -1.03 -3.47 -2.99
C VAL A 85 -1.80 -4.09 -1.84
N CYS A 86 -1.98 -3.34 -0.76
CA CYS A 86 -2.54 -3.83 0.50
C CYS A 86 -3.69 -2.92 0.97
N VAL A 87 -4.80 -3.53 1.37
CA VAL A 87 -5.94 -2.85 1.99
C VAL A 87 -6.06 -3.27 3.45
N LEU A 88 -6.08 -2.30 4.36
CA LEU A 88 -6.18 -2.52 5.79
C LEU A 88 -7.53 -2.06 6.35
N PRO A 89 -8.18 -2.85 7.21
CA PRO A 89 -9.42 -2.47 7.89
C PRO A 89 -9.15 -1.62 9.16
N VAL A 90 -8.17 -0.70 9.11
CA VAL A 90 -7.75 0.08 10.30
C VAL A 90 -7.53 1.56 9.98
N TRP A 91 -7.68 2.38 11.01
CA TRP A 91 -7.30 3.79 10.98
C TRP A 91 -5.78 3.97 10.86
N MET A 92 -5.33 5.06 10.23
CA MET A 92 -3.90 5.36 10.03
C MET A 92 -3.11 5.29 11.34
N HIS A 93 -3.62 5.87 12.43
CA HIS A 93 -2.93 5.89 13.72
C HIS A 93 -2.78 4.49 14.37
N ARG A 94 -3.50 3.48 13.89
CA ARG A 94 -3.40 2.08 14.32
C ARG A 94 -2.54 1.23 13.37
N ALA A 95 -2.15 1.76 12.21
CA ALA A 95 -1.47 0.99 11.17
C ALA A 95 -0.12 0.42 11.64
N ALA A 96 0.69 1.22 12.35
CA ALA A 96 1.97 0.76 12.88
C ALA A 96 1.82 -0.40 13.89
N GLU A 97 0.83 -0.33 14.78
CA GLU A 97 0.53 -1.42 15.73
C GLU A 97 0.05 -2.67 14.99
N TRP A 98 -0.82 -2.49 13.99
CA TRP A 98 -1.30 -3.60 13.17
C TRP A 98 -0.16 -4.32 12.42
N PHE A 99 0.76 -3.58 11.80
CA PHE A 99 1.95 -4.18 11.15
C PHE A 99 2.88 -4.86 12.17
N GLN A 100 3.02 -4.26 13.35
CA GLN A 100 3.81 -4.83 14.44
C GLN A 100 3.24 -6.18 14.89
N ASP A 101 1.94 -6.27 15.09
CA ASP A 101 1.28 -7.48 15.57
C ASP A 101 1.25 -8.58 14.52
N LYS A 102 0.94 -8.23 13.26
CA LYS A 102 0.77 -9.23 12.19
C LYS A 102 2.08 -9.70 11.58
N TYR A 103 3.05 -8.79 11.42
CA TYR A 103 4.28 -9.07 10.68
C TYR A 103 5.56 -8.85 11.48
N GLY A 104 5.47 -8.37 12.72
CA GLY A 104 6.62 -7.97 13.53
C GLY A 104 7.18 -6.59 13.18
N GLY A 105 6.49 -5.83 12.32
CA GLY A 105 6.87 -4.49 11.86
C GLY A 105 6.74 -4.33 10.35
N TYR A 106 6.47 -3.10 9.89
CA TYR A 106 6.32 -2.78 8.48
C TYR A 106 7.64 -3.01 7.70
N MET A 107 8.77 -2.60 8.25
CA MET A 107 10.07 -2.81 7.61
C MET A 107 10.49 -4.28 7.61
N LEU A 108 10.05 -5.06 8.60
CA LEU A 108 10.30 -6.50 8.63
C LEU A 108 9.51 -7.20 7.50
N LEU A 109 8.25 -6.82 7.29
CA LEU A 109 7.46 -7.26 6.14
C LEU A 109 8.18 -6.93 4.82
N CYS A 110 8.55 -5.67 4.61
CA CYS A 110 9.27 -5.24 3.40
C CYS A 110 10.58 -6.02 3.18
N SER A 111 11.34 -6.27 4.26
CA SER A 111 12.58 -7.04 4.18
C SER A 111 12.34 -8.49 3.77
N ARG A 112 11.29 -9.14 4.32
CA ARG A 112 10.91 -10.51 3.95
C ARG A 112 10.48 -10.58 2.49
N ILE A 113 9.62 -9.67 2.04
CA ILE A 113 9.18 -9.62 0.63
C ILE A 113 10.38 -9.53 -0.31
N ILE A 114 11.31 -8.59 -0.06
CA ILE A 114 12.49 -8.39 -0.90
C ILE A 114 13.41 -9.63 -0.93
N LYS A 115 13.50 -10.37 0.18
CA LYS A 115 14.38 -11.53 0.30
C LYS A 115 13.77 -12.81 -0.29
N GLU A 116 12.46 -12.97 -0.16
CA GLU A 116 11.80 -14.26 -0.33
C GLU A 116 10.86 -14.30 -1.54
N HIS A 117 10.30 -13.17 -1.97
CA HIS A 117 9.28 -13.16 -3.03
C HIS A 117 9.91 -13.41 -4.43
N PRO A 118 9.30 -14.27 -5.29
CA PRO A 118 9.77 -14.57 -6.65
C PRO A 118 10.07 -13.34 -7.51
N ALA A 119 9.29 -12.27 -7.34
CA ALA A 119 9.51 -11.00 -8.03
C ALA A 119 10.97 -10.49 -7.91
N PHE A 120 11.59 -10.68 -6.74
CA PHE A 120 12.97 -10.25 -6.46
C PHE A 120 14.00 -11.36 -6.71
N THR A 121 13.64 -12.61 -6.48
CA THR A 121 14.57 -13.75 -6.56
C THR A 121 14.70 -14.32 -7.97
N SER A 122 13.65 -14.26 -8.79
CA SER A 122 13.64 -14.77 -10.18
C SER A 122 13.28 -13.72 -11.23
N ASP A 123 12.34 -12.81 -10.94
CA ASP A 123 11.72 -12.02 -12.02
C ASP A 123 12.47 -10.69 -12.27
N GLY A 124 13.51 -10.40 -11.50
CA GLY A 124 14.39 -9.26 -11.74
C GLY A 124 13.91 -7.93 -11.18
N CYS A 125 12.89 -7.90 -10.31
CA CYS A 125 12.52 -6.69 -9.58
C CYS A 125 13.66 -6.24 -8.64
N LYS A 126 13.83 -4.92 -8.53
CA LYS A 126 14.88 -4.25 -7.75
C LYS A 126 14.33 -3.18 -6.81
N VAL A 127 13.02 -2.95 -6.83
CA VAL A 127 12.32 -1.99 -5.97
C VAL A 127 11.00 -2.59 -5.54
N LEU A 128 10.70 -2.51 -4.25
CA LEU A 128 9.39 -2.76 -3.69
C LEU A 128 8.65 -1.43 -3.59
N VAL A 129 7.48 -1.34 -4.20
CA VAL A 129 6.55 -0.23 -4.00
C VAL A 129 5.38 -0.76 -3.17
N THR A 130 5.20 -0.28 -1.96
CA THR A 130 4.02 -0.63 -1.16
C THR A 130 2.96 0.45 -1.36
N VAL A 131 1.75 0.06 -1.75
CA VAL A 131 0.57 0.92 -1.78
C VAL A 131 -0.37 0.42 -0.71
N VAL A 132 -0.45 1.14 0.40
CA VAL A 132 -1.29 0.76 1.54
C VAL A 132 -2.47 1.71 1.59
N TYR A 133 -3.65 1.13 1.47
CA TYR A 133 -4.92 1.81 1.64
C TYR A 133 -5.56 1.36 2.94
N GLY A 134 -6.01 2.27 3.78
CA GLY A 134 -6.80 1.92 4.94
C GLY A 134 -8.22 2.44 4.86
N LEU A 135 -9.16 1.59 5.27
CA LEU A 135 -10.57 1.91 5.39
C LEU A 135 -11.02 1.62 6.83
N ALA A 136 -11.58 2.63 7.49
CA ALA A 136 -12.17 2.45 8.81
C ALA A 136 -13.44 3.31 8.94
N GLY A 137 -14.60 2.65 8.87
CA GLY A 137 -15.89 3.32 8.79
C GLY A 137 -15.98 4.20 7.53
N THR A 138 -16.28 5.48 7.71
CA THR A 138 -16.39 6.45 6.61
C THR A 138 -15.06 7.13 6.23
N HIS A 139 -13.99 6.81 6.94
CA HIS A 139 -12.69 7.43 6.72
C HIS A 139 -11.76 6.49 5.98
N SER A 140 -11.03 7.06 5.04
CA SER A 140 -9.99 6.36 4.30
C SER A 140 -8.68 7.12 4.28
N TRP A 141 -7.61 6.39 4.01
CA TRP A 141 -6.28 6.94 3.86
C TRP A 141 -5.45 6.10 2.91
N THR A 142 -4.46 6.73 2.28
CA THR A 142 -3.50 6.04 1.41
C THR A 142 -2.10 6.51 1.75
N THR A 143 -1.15 5.59 1.81
CA THR A 143 0.28 5.91 1.87
C THR A 143 1.06 5.02 0.92
N ILE A 144 2.21 5.52 0.48
CA ILE A 144 3.09 4.80 -0.42
C ILE A 144 4.49 4.70 0.17
N GLY A 145 5.10 3.54 0.00
CA GLY A 145 6.50 3.28 0.30
C GLY A 145 7.24 2.91 -0.97
N ILE A 146 8.48 3.39 -1.11
CA ILE A 146 9.41 2.97 -2.15
C ILE A 146 10.62 2.42 -1.40
N ILE A 147 10.78 1.10 -1.39
CA ILE A 147 11.84 0.43 -0.64
C ILE A 147 12.80 -0.20 -1.64
N SER A 148 14.00 0.35 -1.74
CA SER A 148 15.06 -0.16 -2.61
C SER A 148 16.20 -0.75 -1.78
N PRO A 149 16.69 -1.97 -2.11
CA PRO A 149 17.89 -2.53 -1.49
C PRO A 149 19.09 -1.60 -1.67
N GLN A 150 20.07 -1.63 -0.75
CA GLN A 150 21.22 -0.71 -0.75
C GLN A 150 22.02 -0.69 -2.07
N ASN A 151 22.05 -1.80 -2.80
CA ASN A 151 22.76 -1.95 -4.09
C ASN A 151 21.86 -1.72 -5.32
N SER A 152 20.64 -1.24 -5.12
CA SER A 152 19.71 -0.92 -6.22
C SER A 152 20.08 0.42 -6.85
N PRO A 153 19.99 0.56 -8.20
CA PRO A 153 20.17 1.86 -8.86
C PRO A 153 19.11 2.90 -8.45
N TYR A 154 18.09 2.47 -7.69
CA TYR A 154 17.00 3.29 -7.17
C TYR A 154 17.15 3.62 -5.66
N ASN A 155 18.32 3.41 -5.06
CA ASN A 155 18.56 3.71 -3.63
C ASN A 155 18.24 5.17 -3.27
N ASN A 156 18.50 6.12 -4.18
CA ASN A 156 18.21 7.55 -4.02
C ASN A 156 16.73 7.92 -4.15
N SER A 157 15.85 6.95 -4.42
CA SER A 157 14.41 7.12 -4.54
C SER A 157 13.64 6.44 -3.40
N SER A 158 14.33 6.00 -2.34
CA SER A 158 13.68 5.35 -1.20
C SER A 158 12.77 6.33 -0.44
N VAL A 159 11.52 5.91 -0.23
CA VAL A 159 10.51 6.63 0.56
C VAL A 159 9.97 5.67 1.60
N ILE A 160 10.20 5.97 2.88
CA ILE A 160 9.72 5.15 3.99
C ILE A 160 8.49 5.83 4.60
N PRO A 161 7.30 5.20 4.58
CA PRO A 161 6.08 5.77 5.14
C PRO A 161 6.15 5.73 6.67
N LYS A 162 6.55 6.86 7.28
CA LYS A 162 6.80 6.94 8.72
C LYS A 162 5.62 6.50 9.57
N ASP A 163 4.39 6.78 9.13
CA ASP A 163 3.15 6.44 9.85
C ASP A 163 2.91 4.93 9.99
N LEU A 164 3.57 4.10 9.17
CA LEU A 164 3.51 2.64 9.28
C LEU A 164 4.57 2.07 10.22
N LEU A 165 5.53 2.90 10.67
CA LEU A 165 6.65 2.44 11.50
C LEU A 165 6.30 2.44 12.97
N SER A 166 6.61 1.32 13.64
CA SER A 166 6.60 1.25 15.09
C SER A 166 7.68 2.15 15.70
N ALA A 167 7.54 2.49 16.99
CA ALA A 167 8.55 3.29 17.69
C ALA A 167 9.94 2.62 17.68
N GLN A 168 10.00 1.30 17.65
CA GLN A 168 11.24 0.56 17.54
C GLN A 168 11.86 0.70 16.15
N GLU A 169 11.07 0.59 15.08
CA GLU A 169 11.56 0.75 13.70
C GLU A 169 12.07 2.16 13.45
N ARG A 170 11.37 3.18 13.97
CA ARG A 170 11.82 4.58 13.90
C ARG A 170 13.19 4.77 14.55
N ARG A 171 13.39 4.22 15.75
CA ARG A 171 14.71 4.24 16.44
C ARG A 171 15.80 3.54 15.64
N LEU A 172 15.52 2.38 15.03
CA LEU A 172 16.49 1.65 14.21
C LEU A 172 16.89 2.42 12.94
N LEU A 173 15.98 3.22 12.40
CA LEU A 173 16.21 4.04 11.21
C LEU A 173 16.76 5.45 11.55
N GLY A 174 16.85 5.82 12.83
CA GLY A 174 17.28 7.15 13.25
C GLY A 174 16.29 8.27 12.92
N ILE A 175 14.99 7.96 12.90
CA ILE A 175 13.88 8.88 12.58
C ILE A 175 13.04 9.18 13.81
#